data_AF-A0A2V7IDA0-F1
#
_entry.id   AF-A0A2V7IDA0-F1
#
_cell.length_a   1.000
_cell.length_b   1.000
_cell.length_c   1.000
_cell.angle_alpha   90.00
_cell.angle_beta   90.00
_cell.angle_gamma   90.00
#
_symmetry.space_group_name_H-M   'P 1'
#
loop_
_entity.id
_entity.type
_entity.pdbx_description
1 polymer ?
#
loop_
_entity_poly.entity_id
_entity_poly.type
_entity_poly.pdbx_seq_one_letter_code
_entity_poly.pdbx_strand_id
1 'polypeptide(L)' 'MIAHGDQVWHVDAVAERPANTQAWQLVLSFRAAAEHPPGRAVWALYPLEAASKASLFIQAELIPDTVLSQLLAERLA' A
#
# COMPACT_ATOMS: atom_id res chain seq x y z
N MET A 1 -6.32 -7.24 -3.77
CA MET A 1 -5.22 -8.21 -3.93
C MET A 1 -4.66 -8.01 -5.31
N ILE A 2 -3.34 -8.08 -5.48
CA ILE A 2 -2.70 -7.83 -6.78
C ILE A 2 -1.85 -9.03 -7.20
N ALA A 3 -1.71 -9.25 -8.51
CA ALA A 3 -0.76 -10.22 -9.06
C ALA A 3 0.56 -9.52 -9.39
N HIS A 4 1.68 -10.09 -8.95
CA HIS A 4 3.02 -9.62 -9.29
C HIS A 4 3.98 -10.81 -9.40
N GLY A 5 4.54 -11.03 -10.60
CA GLY A 5 5.29 -12.24 -10.92
C GLY A 5 4.42 -13.50 -10.79
N ASP A 6 4.93 -14.53 -10.12
CA ASP A 6 4.22 -15.79 -9.87
C ASP A 6 3.47 -15.81 -8.52
N GLN A 7 3.33 -14.65 -7.86
CA GLN A 7 2.72 -14.54 -6.54
C GLN A 7 1.55 -13.56 -6.51
N VAL A 8 0.57 -13.87 -5.67
CA VAL A 8 -0.52 -12.97 -5.30
C VAL A 8 -0.13 -12.24 -4.01
N TRP A 9 -0.36 -10.94 -3.99
CA TRP A 9 -0.04 -10.07 -2.86
C TRP A 9 -1.32 -9.44 -2.29
N HIS A 10 -1.47 -9.54 -0.97
CA HIS A 10 -2.43 -8.75 -0.22
C HIS A 10 -1.89 -7.35 -0.05
N VAL A 11 -2.75 -6.36 -0.30
CA VAL A 11 -2.42 -4.94 -0.18
C VAL A 11 -3.38 -4.36 0.85
N ASP A 12 -2.83 -3.90 1.96
CA ASP A 12 -3.56 -3.20 3.01
C ASP A 12 -3.23 -1.71 2.96
N ALA A 13 -4.27 -0.87 2.89
CA ALA A 13 -4.14 0.57 3.01
C ALA A 13 -4.11 0.98 4.48
N VAL A 14 -3.10 1.76 4.86
CA VAL A 14 -2.93 2.28 6.21
C VAL A 14 -2.84 3.80 6.13
N ALA A 15 -3.68 4.46 6.92
CA ALA A 15 -3.63 5.90 7.06
C ALA A 15 -2.71 6.26 8.22
N GLU A 16 -1.58 6.87 7.93
CA GLU A 16 -0.67 7.42 8.93
C GLU A 16 -0.80 8.93 8.99
N ARG A 17 -0.52 9.50 10.16
CA ARG A 17 -0.48 10.94 10.36
C ARG A 17 0.86 11.29 10.99
N PRO A 18 1.83 11.83 10.22
CA PRO A 18 3.11 12.25 10.75
C PRO A 18 2.96 13.31 11.85
N ALA A 19 3.93 13.35 12.76
CA ALA A 19 4.03 14.42 13.72
C ALA A 19 4.16 15.77 13.00
N ASN A 20 3.53 16.81 13.55
CA ASN A 20 3.55 18.19 13.02
C ASN A 20 2.84 18.40 11.66
N THR A 21 2.02 17.46 11.19
CA THR A 21 1.19 17.65 9.99
C THR A 21 -0.30 17.52 10.31
N GLN A 22 -1.13 18.27 9.55
CA GLN A 22 -2.59 18.10 9.56
C GLN A 22 -3.08 17.12 8.48
N ALA A 23 -2.18 16.68 7.60
CA ALA A 23 -2.49 15.76 6.52
C ALA A 23 -2.29 14.30 6.93
N TRP A 24 -3.21 13.46 6.49
CA TRP A 24 -3.07 12.01 6.51
C TRP A 24 -2.30 11.57 5.28
N GLN A 25 -1.39 10.62 5.45
CA GLN A 25 -0.59 10.02 4.39
C GLN A 25 -0.99 8.55 4.21
N LEU A 26 -0.98 8.09 2.97
CA LEU A 26 -1.24 6.69 2.65
C LEU A 26 0.05 5.87 2.70
N VAL A 27 0.01 4.81 3.51
CA VAL A 27 1.04 3.78 3.57
C VAL A 27 0.41 2.47 3.12
N LEU A 28 1.09 1.73 2.27
CA LEU A 28 0.65 0.45 1.74
C LEU A 28 1.48 -0.68 2.35
N SER A 29 0.82 -1.71 2.85
CA SER A 29 1.43 -2.95 3.32
C SER A 29 1.17 -4.06 2.31
N PHE A 30 2.24 -4.61 1.73
CA PHE A 30 2.19 -5.72 0.80
C PHE A 30 2.61 -7.01 1.51
N ARG A 31 1.79 -8.04 1.42
CA ARG A 31 2.08 -9.38 1.99
C ARG A 31 1.85 -10.46 0.94
N ALA A 32 2.85 -11.31 0.72
CA ALA A 32 2.71 -12.45 -0.17
C ALA A 32 1.69 -13.44 0.38
N ALA A 33 0.69 -13.81 -0.43
CA ALA A 33 -0.38 -14.73 -0.05
C ALA A 33 0.09 -16.19 0.05
N ALA A 34 1.10 -16.54 -0.74
CA ALA A 34 1.56 -17.92 -0.91
C ALA A 34 2.67 -18.34 0.06
N GLU A 35 3.24 -17.41 0.83
CA GLU A 35 4.30 -17.74 1.79
C GLU A 35 3.68 -18.17 3.13
N HIS A 36 4.00 -19.39 3.58
CA HIS A 36 3.71 -19.85 4.94
C HIS A 36 5.02 -20.27 5.63
N PRO A 37 5.43 -19.62 6.75
CA PRO A 37 4.75 -18.50 7.43
C PRO A 37 4.60 -17.27 6.53
N PRO A 38 3.60 -16.41 6.78
CA PRO A 38 3.38 -15.20 6.01
C PRO A 38 4.68 -14.42 5.91
N GLY A 39 5.09 -14.16 4.67
CA GLY A 39 6.31 -13.43 4.34
C GLY A 39 6.39 -12.09 5.05
N ARG A 40 7.61 -11.54 5.10
CA ARG A 40 7.83 -10.19 5.62
C ARG A 40 6.95 -9.20 4.86
N ALA A 41 6.16 -8.41 5.58
CA ALA A 41 5.41 -7.32 4.98
C ALA A 41 6.36 -6.28 4.40
N VAL A 42 6.15 -5.93 3.13
CA VAL A 42 6.82 -4.82 2.46
C VAL A 42 5.97 -3.59 2.67
N TRP A 43 6.54 -2.55 3.25
CA TRP A 43 5.85 -1.28 3.50
C TRP A 43 6.32 -0.25 2.48
N ALA A 44 5.37 0.48 1.90
CA ALA A 44 5.68 1.56 0.96
C ALA A 44 4.82 2.79 1.25
N LEU A 45 5.46 3.95 1.28
CA LEU A 45 4.74 5.23 1.22
C LEU A 45 4.16 5.41 -0.18
N TYR A 46 2.87 5.74 -0.24
CA TYR A 46 2.23 6.14 -1.48
C TYR A 46 2.04 7.66 -1.46
N PRO A 47 2.37 8.39 -2.53
CA PRO A 47 2.33 9.86 -2.56
C PRO A 47 0.90 10.40 -2.66
N LEU A 48 0.06 10.00 -1.70
CA LEU A 48 -1.32 10.42 -1.55
C LEU A 48 -1.50 10.97 -0.15
N GLU A 49 -1.99 12.19 -0.09
CA GLU A 49 -2.29 12.87 1.16
C GLU A 49 -3.74 13.37 1.16
N ALA A 50 -4.35 13.39 2.32
CA ALA A 50 -5.71 13.91 2.47
C ALA A 50 -5.89 14.61 3.83
N ALA A 51 -6.74 15.64 3.86
CA ALA A 51 -7.08 16.32 5.11
C ALA A 51 -7.92 15.45 6.06
N SER A 52 -8.52 14.36 5.56
CA SER A 52 -9.30 13.42 6.37
C SER A 52 -8.93 11.97 6.05
N LYS A 53 -8.99 11.11 7.08
CA LYS A 53 -8.77 9.66 6.95
C LYS A 53 -9.75 9.01 5.97
N ALA A 54 -11.01 9.44 5.98
CA ALA A 54 -12.03 8.91 5.07
C ALA A 54 -11.74 9.25 3.60
N SER A 55 -11.38 10.51 3.33
CA SER A 55 -10.99 10.95 1.98
C SER A 55 -9.74 10.24 1.48
N LEU A 56 -8.82 9.86 2.38
CA LEU A 56 -7.64 9.08 2.02
C LEU A 56 -8.02 7.68 1.53
N PHE A 57 -8.91 6.98 2.24
CA PHE A 57 -9.33 5.63 1.86
C PHE A 57 -10.15 5.59 0.57
N ILE A 58 -11.06 6.55 0.37
CA ILE A 58 -11.81 6.66 -0.89
C ILE A 58 -10.85 6.82 -2.07
N GLN A 59 -9.81 7.63 -1.91
CA GLN A 59 -8.80 7.79 -2.95
C GLN A 59 -7.90 6.55 -3.09
N ALA A 60 -7.62 5.83 -2.00
CA ALA A 60 -6.86 4.59 -2.02
C ALA A 60 -7.57 3.48 -2.82
N GLU A 61 -8.90 3.40 -2.75
CA GLU A 61 -9.71 2.46 -3.54
C GLU A 61 -9.65 2.72 -5.05
N LEU A 62 -9.31 3.96 -5.46
CA LEU A 62 -9.17 4.33 -6.86
C LEU A 62 -7.78 4.03 -7.43
N ILE A 63 -6.83 3.56 -6.61
CA ILE A 63 -5.47 3.24 -7.07
C ILE A 63 -5.53 1.98 -7.93
N PRO A 64 -5.09 2.02 -9.20
CA PRO A 64 -5.11 0.84 -10.06
C PRO A 64 -4.12 -0.22 -9.58
N ASP A 65 -4.52 -1.49 -9.71
CA ASP A 65 -3.66 -2.64 -9.39
C ASP A 65 -2.32 -2.62 -10.14
N THR A 66 -2.28 -2.07 -11.36
CA THR A 66 -1.05 -1.90 -12.14
C THR A 66 -0.04 -0.97 -11.44
N VAL A 67 -0.52 0.12 -10.82
CA VAL A 67 0.31 1.06 -10.07
C VAL A 67 0.81 0.41 -8.77
N LEU A 68 -0.06 -0.34 -8.08
CA LEU A 68 0.33 -1.08 -6.89
C LEU A 68 1.39 -2.15 -7.19
N SER A 69 1.25 -2.84 -8.32
CA SER A 69 2.20 -3.85 -8.79
C SER A 69 3.56 -3.24 -9.15
N GLN A 70 3.57 -2.08 -9.83
CA GLN A 70 4.79 -1.32 -10.11
C GLN A 70 5.49 -0.85 -8.83
N LEU A 71 4.73 -0.27 -7.89
CA LEU A 71 5.29 0.18 -6.62
C LEU A 71 5.92 -0.97 -5.83
N LEU A 72 5.28 -2.13 -5.83
CA LEU A 72 5.82 -3.34 -5.21
C LEU A 72 7.12 -3.78 -5.90
N ALA A 73 7.15 -3.79 -7.24
CA ALA A 73 8.35 -4.12 -8.01
C ALA A 73 9.54 -3.24 -7.60
N GLU A 74 9.32 -1.93 -7.46
CA GLU A 74 10.35 -0.98 -7.01
C GLU A 74 10.81 -1.16 -5.56
N ARG A 75 10.04 -1.87 -4.72
CA ARG A 75 10.43 -2.18 -3.34
C ARG A 75 11.10 -3.54 -3.19
N LEU A 76 10.93 -4.42 -4.18
CA LEU A 76 11.55 -5.74 -4.23
C LEU A 76 12.87 -5.78 -5.01
N ALA A 77 13.15 -4.76 -5.83
CA ALA A 77 14.41 -4.56 -6.53
C ALA A 77 15.56 -4.18 -5.56
#